data_AF-A0A9D2G1V9-F1
#
_entry.id   AF-A0A9D2G1V9-F1
#
_cell.length_a   1.000
_cell.length_b   1.000
_cell.length_c   1.000
_cell.angle_alpha   90.00
_cell.angle_beta   90.00
_cell.angle_gamma   90.00
#
_symmetry.space_group_name_H-M   'P 1'
#
loop_
_entity.id
_entity.type
_entity.pdbx_description
1 polymer ?
#
loop_
_entity_poly.entity_id
_entity_poly.type
_entity_poly.pdbx_seq_one_letter_code
_entity_poly.pdbx_strand_id
1 'polypeptide(L)'
;MFKKYITMNLSTQMKKGAEEVKLTVYLAGQIHDKWREELMKQTKDKGLSIDFVYPQTEHNLSDDIGEKILGKQPGDYYRDEAASAINNFRTTVLMEKADMVVALFGDQYRQWNTAMDATTAINKGKPLIIIRPKNLIHALKELSNKANVTVETIEQAVEVLEYINQ
;
A
#
# COMPACT_ATOMS: atom_id res chain seq x y z
N MET A 1 -3.33 42.22 -23.86
CA MET A 1 -4.09 41.64 -22.71
C MET A 1 -4.98 40.46 -23.08
N PHE A 2 -5.53 40.35 -24.30
CA PHE A 2 -6.49 39.29 -24.67
C PHE A 2 -5.93 37.86 -24.75
N LYS A 3 -4.66 37.67 -25.13
CA LYS A 3 -4.07 36.31 -25.24
C LYS A 3 -3.96 35.56 -23.90
N LYS A 4 -3.81 36.28 -22.78
CA LYS A 4 -3.58 35.66 -21.44
C LYS A 4 -4.85 35.08 -20.82
N TYR A 5 -6.02 35.68 -21.13
CA TYR A 5 -7.33 35.20 -20.65
C TYR A 5 -7.80 33.93 -21.35
N ILE A 6 -7.42 33.74 -22.61
CA ILE A 6 -7.78 32.54 -23.38
C ILE A 6 -6.98 31.32 -22.87
N THR A 7 -5.69 31.49 -22.56
CA THR A 7 -4.85 30.39 -22.06
C THR A 7 -5.27 29.91 -20.67
N MET A 8 -5.75 30.80 -19.79
CA MET A 8 -6.19 30.45 -18.43
C MET A 8 -7.53 29.70 -18.42
N ASN A 9 -8.40 29.94 -19.41
CA ASN A 9 -9.68 29.24 -19.54
C ASN A 9 -9.52 27.86 -20.20
N LEU A 10 -8.57 27.70 -21.14
CA LEU A 10 -8.27 26.40 -21.76
C LEU A 10 -7.62 25.41 -20.78
N SER A 11 -6.72 25.86 -19.90
CA SER A 11 -6.14 24.98 -18.87
C SER A 11 -7.17 24.54 -17.82
N THR A 12 -8.17 25.38 -17.55
CA THR A 12 -9.26 25.08 -16.60
C THR A 12 -10.35 24.20 -17.23
N GLN A 13 -10.58 24.31 -18.54
CA GLN A 13 -11.54 23.47 -19.27
C GLN A 13 -10.98 22.10 -19.67
N MET A 14 -9.68 21.97 -19.96
CA MET A 14 -9.08 20.65 -20.26
C MET A 14 -8.97 19.75 -19.02
N LYS A 15 -8.99 20.30 -17.80
CA LYS A 15 -9.08 19.51 -16.56
C LYS A 15 -10.49 18.96 -16.25
N LYS A 16 -11.52 19.30 -17.04
CA LYS A 16 -12.92 18.89 -16.79
C LYS A 16 -13.37 17.65 -17.56
N GLY A 17 -12.49 16.97 -18.29
CA GLY A 17 -12.83 15.83 -19.14
C GLY A 17 -12.42 14.45 -18.62
N ALA A 18 -11.45 14.37 -17.70
CA ALA A 18 -11.14 13.13 -16.99
C ALA A 18 -12.00 13.10 -15.73
N GLU A 19 -12.88 12.11 -15.62
CA GLU A 19 -13.54 11.80 -14.36
C GLU A 19 -12.44 11.61 -13.29
N GLU A 20 -12.54 12.30 -12.16
CA GLU A 20 -11.56 12.17 -11.09
C GLU A 20 -11.61 10.73 -10.57
N VAL A 21 -10.71 9.88 -11.06
CA VAL A 21 -10.66 8.47 -10.68
C VAL A 21 -10.11 8.39 -9.28
N LYS A 22 -11.02 8.22 -8.32
CA LYS A 22 -10.64 7.98 -6.93
C LYS A 22 -10.16 6.54 -6.79
N LEU A 23 -8.88 6.37 -6.47
CA LEU A 23 -8.24 5.05 -6.34
C LEU A 23 -8.05 4.68 -4.86
N THR A 24 -8.15 3.39 -4.55
CA THR A 24 -7.79 2.84 -3.23
C THR A 24 -6.48 2.06 -3.33
N VAL A 25 -5.47 2.44 -2.55
CA VAL A 25 -4.16 1.77 -2.51
C VAL A 25 -3.99 1.02 -1.19
N TYR A 26 -3.64 -0.27 -1.26
CA TYR A 26 -3.25 -1.07 -0.09
C TYR A 26 -1.75 -0.89 0.20
N LEU A 27 -1.40 -0.41 1.40
CA LEU A 27 -0.01 -0.22 1.84
C LEU A 27 0.50 -1.39 2.68
N ALA A 28 1.06 -2.40 2.02
CA ALA A 28 1.77 -3.52 2.62
C ALA A 28 3.20 -3.09 3.02
N GLY A 29 3.71 -3.55 4.15
CA GLY A 29 5.09 -3.24 4.53
C GLY A 29 5.36 -3.23 6.03
N GLN A 30 6.62 -3.03 6.38
CA GLN A 30 7.07 -2.94 7.76
C GLN A 30 6.35 -1.84 8.57
N ILE A 31 6.38 -1.96 9.89
CA ILE A 31 5.69 -1.08 10.85
C ILE A 31 6.68 -0.39 11.82
N HIS A 32 7.96 -0.39 11.50
CA HIS A 32 9.06 0.07 12.34
C HIS A 32 9.47 1.53 12.06
N ASP A 33 8.91 2.16 11.02
CA ASP A 33 9.07 3.58 10.74
C ASP A 33 7.77 4.21 10.19
N LYS A 34 7.87 5.44 9.71
CA LYS A 34 6.75 6.29 9.27
C LYS A 34 6.53 6.33 7.75
N TRP A 35 7.07 5.37 6.99
CA TRP A 35 7.01 5.40 5.53
C TRP A 35 5.59 5.55 4.96
N ARG A 36 4.58 4.96 5.62
CA ARG A 36 3.17 5.12 5.20
C ARG A 36 2.72 6.57 5.30
N GLU A 37 3.03 7.22 6.42
CA GLU A 37 2.71 8.64 6.63
C GLU A 37 3.40 9.51 5.58
N GLU A 38 4.66 9.21 5.28
CA GLU A 38 5.44 9.89 4.25
C GLU A 38 4.83 9.73 2.86
N LEU A 39 4.52 8.51 2.43
CA LEU A 39 3.90 8.23 1.13
C LEU A 39 2.54 8.93 1.00
N MET A 40 1.70 8.83 2.04
CA MET A 40 0.39 9.47 2.07
C MET A 40 0.51 11.00 2.00
N LYS A 41 1.49 11.58 2.69
CA LYS A 41 1.77 13.01 2.65
C LYS A 41 2.23 13.46 1.27
N GLN A 42 3.21 12.78 0.66
CA GLN A 42 3.72 13.12 -0.67
C GLN A 42 2.62 13.01 -1.75
N THR A 43 1.77 11.98 -1.65
CA THR A 43 0.59 11.80 -2.52
C THR A 43 -0.38 12.96 -2.39
N LYS A 44 -0.69 13.37 -1.16
CA LYS A 44 -1.57 14.51 -0.87
C LYS A 44 -0.99 15.84 -1.35
N ASP A 45 0.30 16.06 -1.16
CA ASP A 45 0.99 17.27 -1.59
C ASP A 45 0.99 17.43 -3.13
N LYS A 46 0.94 16.31 -3.87
CA LYS A 46 0.74 16.28 -5.33
C LYS A 46 -0.72 16.40 -5.76
N GLY A 47 -1.67 16.44 -4.83
CA GLY A 47 -3.10 16.56 -5.12
C GLY A 47 -3.71 15.32 -5.75
N LEU A 48 -3.15 14.14 -5.50
CA LEU A 48 -3.67 12.87 -6.03
C LEU A 48 -4.90 12.42 -5.22
N SER A 49 -5.97 12.01 -5.91
CA SER A 49 -7.21 11.53 -5.31
C SER A 49 -7.11 10.04 -4.96
N ILE A 50 -6.41 9.74 -3.87
CA ILE A 50 -6.12 8.36 -3.43
C ILE A 50 -6.58 8.16 -1.99
N ASP A 51 -7.39 7.12 -1.77
CA ASP A 51 -7.66 6.55 -0.45
C ASP A 51 -6.62 5.47 -0.14
N PHE A 52 -6.26 5.35 1.13
CA PHE A 52 -5.29 4.35 1.59
C PHE A 52 -5.92 3.38 2.60
N VAL A 53 -5.60 2.11 2.43
CA VAL A 53 -5.91 1.04 3.38
C VAL A 53 -4.63 0.25 3.67
N TYR A 54 -4.51 -0.38 4.84
CA TYR A 54 -3.29 -1.09 5.25
C TYR A 54 -3.57 -2.07 6.39
N PRO A 55 -2.65 -3.03 6.68
CA PRO A 55 -2.74 -3.94 7.82
C PRO A 55 -2.94 -3.22 9.17
N GLN A 56 -3.28 -3.96 10.23
CA GLN A 56 -3.19 -3.41 11.58
C GLN A 56 -1.71 -3.15 11.92
N THR A 57 -1.38 -1.93 12.30
CA THR A 57 0.00 -1.51 12.62
C THR A 57 0.28 -1.48 14.12
N GLU A 58 -0.76 -1.46 14.94
CA GLU A 58 -0.64 -1.51 16.40
C GLU A 58 -0.40 -2.94 16.88
N HIS A 59 0.85 -3.27 17.23
CA HIS A 59 1.29 -4.63 17.56
C HIS A 59 0.43 -5.29 18.65
N ASN A 60 0.26 -4.62 19.80
CA ASN A 60 -0.54 -5.17 20.91
C ASN A 60 -2.01 -5.39 20.51
N LEU A 61 -2.56 -4.51 19.67
CA LEU A 61 -3.92 -4.71 19.18
C LEU A 61 -3.99 -5.91 18.23
N SER A 62 -2.99 -6.07 17.35
CA SER A 62 -2.89 -7.19 16.41
C SER A 62 -2.77 -8.53 17.14
N ASP A 63 -1.92 -8.63 18.16
CA ASP A 63 -1.69 -9.87 18.91
C ASP A 63 -2.92 -10.27 19.75
N ASP A 64 -3.58 -9.29 20.35
CA ASP A 64 -4.70 -9.55 21.27
C ASP A 64 -6.05 -9.66 20.57
N ILE A 65 -6.15 -9.39 19.26
CA ILE A 65 -7.44 -9.24 18.59
C ILE A 65 -8.30 -10.51 18.65
N GLY A 66 -7.64 -11.67 18.59
CA GLY A 66 -8.27 -12.98 18.72
C GLY A 66 -9.01 -13.10 20.05
N GLU A 67 -8.32 -12.84 21.17
CA GLU A 67 -8.89 -12.93 22.50
C GLU A 67 -9.90 -11.81 22.81
N LYS A 68 -9.69 -10.61 22.26
CA LYS A 68 -10.64 -9.49 22.38
C LYS A 68 -12.00 -9.81 21.77
N ILE A 69 -12.05 -10.62 20.71
CA ILE A 69 -13.29 -10.92 19.97
C ILE A 69 -13.86 -12.29 20.36
N LEU A 70 -13.02 -13.32 20.47
CA LEU A 70 -13.44 -14.71 20.68
C LEU A 70 -13.35 -15.15 22.15
N GLY A 71 -12.84 -14.29 23.03
CA GLY A 71 -12.55 -14.62 24.43
C GLY A 71 -11.20 -15.31 24.61
N LYS A 72 -10.83 -15.60 25.86
CA LYS A 72 -9.54 -16.20 26.20
C LYS A 72 -9.31 -17.53 25.48
N GLN A 73 -8.16 -17.68 24.84
CA GLN A 73 -7.80 -18.89 24.10
C GLN A 73 -7.04 -19.90 24.99
N PRO A 74 -7.09 -21.22 24.67
CA PRO A 74 -6.43 -22.25 25.47
C PRO A 74 -4.91 -22.33 25.22
N GLY A 75 -4.20 -21.23 25.51
CA GLY A 75 -2.74 -21.12 25.40
C GLY A 75 -2.27 -20.38 24.15
N ASP A 76 -0.96 -20.12 24.08
CA ASP A 76 -0.34 -19.21 23.11
C ASP A 76 -0.57 -19.63 21.66
N TYR A 77 -0.52 -20.93 21.35
CA TYR A 77 -0.79 -21.43 20.00
C TYR A 77 -2.18 -21.01 19.49
N TYR A 78 -3.22 -21.18 20.31
CA TYR A 78 -4.59 -20.83 19.91
C TYR A 78 -4.83 -19.32 19.95
N ARG A 79 -4.11 -18.59 20.82
CA ARG A 79 -4.10 -17.12 20.82
C ARG A 79 -3.60 -16.60 19.48
N ASP A 80 -2.47 -17.11 19.00
CA ASP A 80 -1.86 -16.71 17.73
C ASP A 80 -2.70 -17.13 16.51
N GLU A 81 -3.28 -18.32 16.51
CA GLU A 81 -4.22 -18.78 15.46
C GLU A 81 -5.45 -17.86 15.39
N ALA A 82 -6.07 -17.51 16.53
CA ALA A 82 -7.22 -16.63 16.59
C ALA A 82 -6.89 -15.21 16.11
N ALA A 83 -5.74 -14.67 16.55
CA ALA A 83 -5.27 -13.36 16.13
C ALA A 83 -5.00 -13.32 14.62
N SER A 84 -4.32 -14.34 14.11
CA SER A 84 -4.00 -14.48 12.69
C SER A 84 -5.26 -14.59 11.83
N ALA A 85 -6.25 -15.40 12.24
CA ALA A 85 -7.49 -15.57 11.48
C ALA A 85 -8.23 -14.24 11.28
N ILE A 86 -8.32 -13.41 12.32
CA ILE A 86 -9.01 -12.12 12.26
C ILE A 86 -8.22 -11.09 11.43
N ASN A 87 -6.90 -11.04 11.60
CA ASN A 87 -6.05 -10.17 10.79
C ASN A 87 -6.08 -10.56 9.30
N ASN A 88 -6.05 -11.86 9.00
CA ASN A 88 -6.16 -12.37 7.63
C ASN A 88 -7.51 -12.04 7.00
N PHE A 89 -8.61 -12.14 7.76
CA PHE A 89 -9.93 -11.69 7.31
C PHE A 89 -9.93 -10.20 6.96
N ARG A 90 -9.40 -9.35 7.85
CA ARG A 90 -9.29 -7.90 7.62
C ARG A 90 -8.44 -7.59 6.39
N THR A 91 -7.26 -8.18 6.28
CA THR A 91 -6.35 -7.99 5.14
C THR A 91 -7.01 -8.42 3.84
N THR A 92 -7.72 -9.56 3.81
CA THR A 92 -8.44 -10.02 2.62
C THR A 92 -9.48 -9.00 2.17
N VAL A 93 -10.32 -8.49 3.08
CA VAL A 93 -11.34 -7.49 2.76
C VAL A 93 -10.73 -6.21 2.21
N LEU A 94 -9.64 -5.73 2.81
CA LEU A 94 -8.98 -4.49 2.37
C LEU A 94 -8.22 -4.68 1.04
N MET A 95 -7.60 -5.84 0.83
CA MET A 95 -6.93 -6.20 -0.42
C MET A 95 -7.94 -6.27 -1.58
N GLU A 96 -9.14 -6.82 -1.35
CA GLU A 96 -10.19 -6.88 -2.36
C GLU A 96 -10.68 -5.48 -2.78
N LYS A 97 -10.84 -4.58 -1.81
CA LYS A 97 -11.27 -3.19 -2.03
C LYS A 97 -10.21 -2.31 -2.69
N ALA A 98 -8.94 -2.70 -2.64
CA ALA A 98 -7.86 -1.92 -3.21
C ALA A 98 -7.80 -2.11 -4.74
N ASP A 99 -7.58 -1.02 -5.45
CA ASP A 99 -7.33 -1.01 -6.90
C ASP A 99 -5.89 -1.42 -7.22
N MET A 100 -4.96 -1.15 -6.30
CA MET A 100 -3.55 -1.51 -6.40
C MET A 100 -2.86 -1.61 -5.04
N VAL A 101 -1.62 -2.09 -5.04
CA VAL A 101 -0.83 -2.37 -3.83
C VAL A 101 0.54 -1.72 -3.93
N VAL A 102 0.98 -1.11 -2.83
CA VAL A 102 2.38 -0.73 -2.60
C VAL A 102 2.92 -1.60 -1.47
N ALA A 103 3.99 -2.34 -1.74
CA ALA A 103 4.66 -3.20 -0.75
C ALA A 103 6.07 -2.68 -0.47
N LEU A 104 6.30 -2.13 0.74
CA LEU A 104 7.61 -1.65 1.16
C LEU A 104 8.35 -2.69 2.02
N PHE A 105 9.52 -3.11 1.55
CA PHE A 105 10.43 -4.00 2.26
C PHE A 105 11.52 -3.19 2.98
N GLY A 106 11.50 -3.23 4.32
CA GLY A 106 12.59 -2.72 5.14
C GLY A 106 13.77 -3.69 5.23
N ASP A 107 14.90 -3.19 5.73
CA ASP A 107 16.14 -3.97 5.92
C ASP A 107 16.21 -4.68 7.29
N GLN A 108 15.36 -4.31 8.24
CA GLN A 108 15.25 -4.92 9.55
C GLN A 108 14.19 -6.03 9.58
N TYR A 109 14.44 -7.05 10.39
CA TYR A 109 13.56 -8.20 10.61
C TYR A 109 13.22 -8.99 9.34
N ARG A 110 12.61 -10.16 9.53
CA ARG A 110 12.14 -10.98 8.41
C ARG A 110 10.78 -10.46 7.97
N GLN A 111 10.70 -9.96 6.74
CA GLN A 111 9.55 -9.26 6.16
C GLN A 111 8.46 -10.23 5.64
N TRP A 112 8.10 -11.25 6.43
CA TRP A 112 7.20 -12.33 6.00
C TRP A 112 5.79 -11.84 5.66
N ASN A 113 5.23 -10.95 6.48
CA ASN A 113 3.89 -10.40 6.25
C ASN A 113 3.86 -9.58 4.95
N THR A 114 4.88 -8.73 4.72
CA THR A 114 5.02 -7.97 3.46
C THR A 114 5.14 -8.90 2.26
N ALA A 115 5.91 -9.98 2.36
CA ALA A 115 6.04 -10.97 1.29
C ALA A 115 4.71 -11.70 1.00
N MET A 116 3.96 -12.04 2.05
CA MET A 116 2.64 -12.66 1.95
C MET A 116 1.62 -11.72 1.28
N ASP A 117 1.57 -10.46 1.69
CA ASP A 117 0.69 -9.45 1.08
C ASP A 117 1.03 -9.21 -0.40
N ALA A 118 2.31 -9.03 -0.72
CA ALA A 118 2.77 -8.84 -2.10
C ALA A 118 2.43 -10.05 -2.99
N THR A 119 2.64 -11.27 -2.48
CA THR A 119 2.28 -12.50 -3.20
C THR A 119 0.77 -12.64 -3.37
N THR A 120 0.00 -12.24 -2.36
CA THR A 120 -1.47 -12.21 -2.43
C THR A 120 -1.96 -11.23 -3.50
N ALA A 121 -1.35 -10.05 -3.58
CA ALA A 121 -1.63 -9.06 -4.62
C ALA A 121 -1.39 -9.63 -6.02
N ILE A 122 -0.24 -10.28 -6.23
CA ILE A 122 0.11 -10.95 -7.50
C ILE A 122 -0.93 -12.01 -7.86
N ASN A 123 -1.28 -12.88 -6.92
CA ASN A 123 -2.23 -13.98 -7.18
C ASN A 123 -3.65 -13.48 -7.47
N LYS A 124 -4.02 -12.30 -6.94
CA LYS A 124 -5.30 -11.64 -7.21
C LYS A 124 -5.27 -10.74 -8.46
N GLY A 125 -4.13 -10.64 -9.15
CA GLY A 125 -3.98 -9.76 -10.30
C GLY A 125 -4.06 -8.27 -9.96
N LYS A 126 -3.80 -7.89 -8.71
CA LYS A 126 -3.75 -6.49 -8.29
C LYS A 126 -2.43 -5.87 -8.78
N PRO A 127 -2.45 -4.71 -9.47
CA PRO A 127 -1.24 -3.97 -9.79
C PRO A 127 -0.38 -3.75 -8.54
N LEU A 128 0.92 -4.05 -8.63
CA LEU A 128 1.83 -4.05 -7.50
C LEU A 128 3.08 -3.21 -7.76
N ILE A 129 3.34 -2.26 -6.86
CA ILE A 129 4.61 -1.56 -6.72
C ILE A 129 5.37 -2.16 -5.54
N ILE A 130 6.61 -2.58 -5.75
CA ILE A 130 7.53 -2.96 -4.67
C ILE A 130 8.52 -1.83 -4.43
N ILE A 131 8.65 -1.40 -3.17
CA ILE A 131 9.73 -0.52 -2.72
C ILE A 131 10.73 -1.39 -1.97
N ARG A 132 11.99 -1.43 -2.41
CA ARG A 132 13.04 -2.19 -1.72
C ARG A 132 14.42 -1.56 -1.83
N PRO A 133 15.24 -1.60 -0.76
CA PRO A 133 16.63 -1.17 -0.82
C PRO A 133 17.50 -2.13 -1.64
N LYS A 134 18.68 -1.63 -2.07
CA LYS A 134 19.61 -2.37 -2.95
C LYS A 134 20.12 -3.68 -2.34
N ASN A 135 20.35 -3.72 -1.03
CA ASN A 135 20.77 -4.92 -0.32
C ASN A 135 19.74 -6.06 -0.39
N LEU A 136 18.48 -5.77 -0.72
CA LEU A 136 17.42 -6.77 -0.90
C LEU A 136 17.17 -7.16 -2.36
N ILE A 137 17.95 -6.66 -3.34
CA ILE A 137 17.81 -7.03 -4.77
C ILE A 137 17.81 -8.56 -4.95
N HIS A 138 18.81 -9.25 -4.38
CA HIS A 138 18.95 -10.69 -4.56
C HIS A 138 17.85 -11.46 -3.85
N ALA A 139 17.55 -11.09 -2.60
CA ALA A 139 16.53 -11.76 -1.78
C ALA A 139 15.12 -11.62 -2.37
N LEU A 140 14.82 -10.50 -3.02
CA LEU A 140 13.50 -10.20 -3.58
C LEU A 140 13.44 -10.35 -5.10
N LYS A 141 14.45 -10.94 -5.76
CA LYS A 141 14.53 -10.98 -7.24
C LYS A 141 13.30 -11.61 -7.90
N GLU A 142 12.79 -12.71 -7.33
CA GLU A 142 11.64 -13.44 -7.89
C GLU A 142 10.34 -12.65 -7.72
N LEU A 143 10.17 -12.03 -6.55
CA LEU A 143 8.99 -11.23 -6.24
C LEU A 143 9.00 -9.91 -7.04
N SER A 144 10.16 -9.27 -7.16
CA SER A 144 10.37 -8.05 -7.96
C SER A 144 10.06 -8.28 -9.44
N ASN A 145 10.45 -9.44 -9.97
CA ASN A 145 10.18 -9.80 -11.36
C ASN A 145 8.69 -10.10 -11.64
N LYS A 146 7.91 -10.40 -10.60
CA LYS A 146 6.46 -10.61 -10.69
C LYS A 146 5.64 -9.35 -10.44
N ALA A 147 6.20 -8.36 -9.74
CA ALA A 147 5.58 -7.06 -9.56
C ALA A 147 5.54 -6.28 -10.90
N ASN A 148 4.60 -5.34 -11.02
CA ASN A 148 4.52 -4.49 -12.19
C ASN A 148 5.64 -3.45 -12.20
N VAL A 149 5.96 -2.91 -11.02
CA VAL A 149 6.98 -1.88 -10.85
C VAL A 149 7.79 -2.19 -9.59
N THR A 150 9.12 -2.05 -9.67
CA THR A 150 10.00 -2.13 -8.51
C THR A 150 10.87 -0.87 -8.46
N VAL A 151 10.88 -0.20 -7.32
CA VAL A 151 11.60 1.05 -7.06
C VAL A 151 12.42 0.97 -5.77
N GLU A 152 13.30 1.94 -5.55
CA GLU A 152 14.17 2.00 -4.37
C GLU A 152 13.66 2.97 -3.31
N THR A 153 12.82 3.95 -3.66
CA THR A 153 12.37 4.99 -2.73
C THR A 153 10.87 5.24 -2.77
N ILE A 154 10.37 5.92 -1.73
CA ILE A 154 8.96 6.32 -1.62
C ILE A 154 8.60 7.33 -2.71
N GLU A 155 9.50 8.26 -3.01
CA GLU A 155 9.32 9.30 -4.04
C GLU A 155 9.07 8.66 -5.40
N GLN A 156 9.87 7.65 -5.77
CA GLN A 156 9.70 6.92 -7.02
C GLN A 156 8.34 6.18 -7.07
N ALA A 157 7.88 5.61 -5.95
CA ALA A 157 6.55 5.00 -5.89
C ALA A 157 5.44 6.04 -6.07
N VAL A 158 5.60 7.22 -5.47
CA VAL A 158 4.64 8.33 -5.62
C VAL A 158 4.63 8.87 -7.05
N GLU A 159 5.78 8.95 -7.73
CA GLU A 159 5.85 9.31 -9.15
C GLU A 159 5.11 8.31 -10.04
N VAL A 160 5.19 7.00 -9.73
CA VAL A 160 4.42 5.97 -10.42
C VAL A 160 2.91 6.16 -10.20
N LEU A 161 2.49 6.48 -8.97
CA LEU A 161 1.08 6.77 -8.67
C LEU A 161 0.59 8.06 -9.36
N GLU A 162 1.43 9.09 -9.44
CA GLU A 162 1.12 10.34 -10.11
C GLU A 162 0.88 10.14 -11.61
N TYR A 163 1.67 9.27 -12.25
CA TYR A 163 1.54 8.95 -13.67
C TYR A 163 0.16 8.39 -14.05
N ILE A 164 -0.55 7.76 -13.12
CA ILE A 164 -1.89 7.19 -13.36
C ILE A 164 -2.92 8.30 -13.63
N ASN A 165 -2.72 9.50 -13.08
CA ASN A 165 -3.66 10.63 -13.14
C ASN A 165 -3.26 11.70 -14.17
N GLN A 166 -2.28 11.43 -15.04
CA GLN A 166 -1.79 12.35 -16.08
C GLN A 166 -2.50 12.18 -17.42
#